data_AF-A0A7D9LFN2-F1
#
_entry.id   AF-A0A7D9LFN2-F1
#
_cell.length_a   1.000
_cell.length_b   1.000
_cell.length_c   1.000
_cell.angle_alpha   90.00
_cell.angle_beta   90.00
_cell.angle_gamma   90.00
#
_symmetry.space_group_name_H-M   'P 1'
#
loop_
_entity.id
_entity.type
_entity.pdbx_description
1 polymer ?
#
loop_
_entity_poly.entity_id
_entity_poly.type
_entity_poly.pdbx_seq_one_letter_code
_entity_poly.pdbx_strand_id
1 'polypeptide(L)'
;MAKVELIKDPQVYFDYLSSDEINVLDVRFVSDEMVELRYEYNENFVEPNAKTNVVIAAFTTAYARLKLYGVLDQLQERVLYYDTDSVIFVSKPDEPEPPLGPYLGQLTDELKEGHITTFISGGPKNYCYKTSTNKVETKIRGLP
;
A
#
# COMPACT_ATOMS: atom_id res chain seq x y z
N MET A 1 -20.15 -14.82 5.70
CA MET A 1 -21.40 -15.21 4.98
C MET A 1 -21.46 -16.72 5.01
N ALA A 2 -22.56 -17.29 5.52
CA ALA A 2 -22.66 -18.74 5.71
C ALA A 2 -22.61 -19.49 4.37
N LYS A 3 -21.80 -20.54 4.32
CA LYS A 3 -21.63 -21.50 3.21
C LYS A 3 -22.27 -22.83 3.58
N VAL A 4 -22.63 -23.62 2.58
CA VAL A 4 -23.21 -24.98 2.73
C VAL A 4 -22.44 -25.92 1.83
N GLU A 5 -22.07 -27.09 2.35
CA GLU A 5 -21.29 -28.10 1.63
C GLU A 5 -21.76 -29.52 1.98
N LEU A 6 -21.80 -30.41 0.97
CA LEU A 6 -22.17 -31.82 1.15
C LEU A 6 -20.90 -32.66 1.21
N ILE A 7 -20.63 -33.25 2.38
CA ILE A 7 -19.42 -33.98 2.68
C ILE A 7 -19.75 -35.47 2.77
N LYS A 8 -19.02 -36.30 2.01
CA LYS A 8 -19.10 -37.77 2.09
C LYS A 8 -17.90 -38.40 2.78
N ASP A 9 -16.75 -37.73 2.74
CA ASP A 9 -15.52 -38.21 3.33
C ASP A 9 -15.47 -37.84 4.83
N PRO A 10 -15.42 -38.83 5.74
CA PRO A 10 -15.30 -38.56 7.17
C PRO A 10 -14.07 -37.73 7.53
N GLN A 11 -12.96 -37.86 6.79
CA GLN A 11 -11.76 -37.09 7.05
C GLN A 11 -12.01 -35.59 6.83
N VAL A 12 -12.60 -35.23 5.69
CA VAL A 12 -12.97 -33.84 5.38
C VAL A 12 -13.96 -33.30 6.41
N TYR A 13 -14.90 -34.12 6.87
CA TYR A 13 -15.83 -33.72 7.92
C TYR A 13 -15.11 -33.38 9.24
N PHE A 14 -14.18 -34.22 9.69
CA PHE A 14 -13.40 -33.95 10.89
C PHE A 14 -12.42 -32.78 10.72
N ASP A 15 -11.85 -32.58 9.53
CA ASP A 15 -11.00 -31.44 9.22
C ASP A 15 -11.78 -30.12 9.40
N TYR A 16 -13.04 -30.06 8.96
CA TYR A 16 -13.88 -28.87 9.15
C TYR A 16 -14.25 -28.64 10.62
N LEU A 17 -14.53 -29.71 11.38
CA LEU A 17 -14.85 -29.60 12.81
C LEU A 17 -13.66 -29.21 13.69
N SER A 18 -12.44 -29.51 13.25
CA SER A 18 -11.21 -29.24 13.98
C SER A 18 -10.42 -28.04 13.45
N SER A 19 -10.95 -27.35 12.43
CA SER A 19 -10.32 -26.17 11.85
C SER A 19 -10.53 -24.93 12.71
N ASP A 20 -9.45 -24.25 13.06
CA ASP A 20 -9.49 -22.92 13.71
C ASP A 20 -9.99 -21.82 12.77
N GLU A 21 -10.03 -22.09 11.46
CA GLU A 21 -10.43 -21.15 10.41
C GLU A 21 -11.94 -21.17 10.15
N ILE A 22 -12.64 -22.23 10.58
CA ILE A 22 -14.04 -22.49 10.22
C ILE A 22 -14.90 -22.56 11.48
N ASN A 23 -15.94 -21.74 11.50
CA ASN A 23 -17.01 -21.83 12.47
C ASN A 23 -18.14 -22.68 11.90
N VAL A 24 -18.31 -23.90 12.41
CA VAL A 24 -19.42 -24.77 12.03
C VAL A 24 -20.71 -24.27 12.71
N LEU A 25 -21.73 -24.00 11.89
CA LEU A 25 -23.00 -23.43 12.31
C LEU A 25 -24.09 -24.49 12.48
N ASP A 26 -24.14 -25.49 11.59
CA ASP A 26 -25.14 -26.57 11.61
C ASP A 26 -24.58 -27.82 10.91
N VAL A 27 -25.01 -29.00 11.36
CA VAL A 27 -24.63 -30.31 10.80
C VAL A 27 -25.90 -31.13 10.59
N ARG A 28 -26.16 -31.58 9.36
CA ARG A 28 -27.34 -32.41 9.03
C ARG A 28 -26.92 -33.68 8.32
N PHE A 29 -27.32 -34.82 8.86
CA PHE A 29 -27.12 -36.11 8.21
C PHE A 29 -28.19 -36.29 7.12
N VAL A 30 -27.75 -36.29 5.86
CA VAL A 30 -28.62 -36.42 4.68
C VAL A 30 -28.83 -37.90 4.33
N SER A 31 -27.81 -38.72 4.55
CA SER A 31 -27.86 -40.19 4.46
C SER A 31 -26.75 -40.81 5.32
N ASP A 32 -26.67 -42.15 5.34
CA ASP A 32 -25.61 -42.88 6.05
C ASP A 32 -24.19 -42.58 5.54
N GLU A 33 -24.07 -42.01 4.34
CA GLU A 33 -22.80 -41.70 3.69
C GLU A 33 -22.60 -40.20 3.39
N MET A 34 -23.51 -39.33 3.85
CA MET A 34 -23.46 -37.91 3.50
C MET A 34 -23.96 -37.00 4.62
N VAL A 35 -23.19 -35.95 4.88
CA VAL A 35 -23.51 -34.87 5.82
C VAL A 35 -23.55 -33.54 5.07
N GLU A 36 -24.61 -32.76 5.26
CA GLU A 36 -24.68 -31.36 4.90
C GLU A 36 -24.11 -30.54 6.07
N LEU A 37 -23.05 -29.80 5.80
CA LEU A 37 -22.38 -28.93 6.75
C LEU A 37 -22.64 -27.47 6.37
N ARG A 38 -23.17 -26.70 7.32
CA ARG A 38 -23.27 -25.24 7.18
C ARG A 38 -22.21 -24.60 8.05
N TYR A 39 -21.40 -23.73 7.48
CA TYR A 39 -20.27 -23.11 8.17
C TYR A 39 -20.03 -21.68 7.69
N GLU A 40 -19.22 -20.94 8.42
CA GLU A 40 -18.64 -19.69 7.94
C GLU A 40 -17.17 -19.62 8.33
N TYR A 41 -16.39 -18.81 7.61
CA TYR A 41 -15.01 -18.56 8.04
C TYR A 41 -15.00 -17.69 9.29
N ASN A 42 -14.03 -17.96 10.16
CA ASN A 42 -13.70 -17.10 11.28
C ASN A 42 -13.44 -15.66 10.80
N GLU A 43 -13.79 -14.64 11.59
CA GLU A 43 -13.58 -13.23 11.23
C GLU A 43 -12.10 -12.90 10.98
N ASN A 44 -11.19 -13.66 11.59
CA ASN A 44 -9.75 -13.51 11.41
C ASN A 44 -9.20 -14.27 10.20
N PHE A 45 -10.01 -15.10 9.55
CA PHE A 45 -9.57 -15.83 8.37
C PHE A 45 -9.50 -14.88 7.18
N VAL A 46 -8.31 -14.80 6.59
CA VAL A 46 -8.07 -14.07 5.34
C VAL A 46 -7.91 -15.10 4.24
N GLU A 47 -8.89 -15.16 3.34
CA GLU A 47 -8.84 -16.08 2.21
C GLU A 47 -7.56 -15.86 1.38
N PRO A 48 -6.74 -16.90 1.15
CA PRO A 48 -5.53 -16.77 0.35
C PRO A 48 -5.87 -16.32 -1.07
N ASN A 49 -5.46 -15.11 -1.44
CA ASN A 49 -5.61 -14.63 -2.80
C ASN A 49 -4.34 -14.95 -3.59
N ALA A 50 -4.45 -15.74 -4.66
CA ALA A 50 -3.33 -16.10 -5.52
C ALA A 50 -2.59 -14.89 -6.15
N LYS A 51 -3.22 -13.71 -6.16
CA LYS A 51 -2.64 -12.45 -6.64
C LYS A 51 -2.00 -11.61 -5.53
N THR A 52 -2.11 -12.03 -4.27
CA THR A 52 -1.54 -11.32 -3.12
C THR A 52 -0.31 -12.05 -2.63
N ASN A 53 0.82 -11.35 -2.61
CA ASN A 53 2.05 -11.87 -2.03
C ASN A 53 2.70 -10.79 -1.16
N VAL A 54 2.59 -10.97 0.16
CA VAL A 54 3.08 -10.02 1.16
C VAL A 54 4.61 -9.87 1.11
N VAL A 55 5.32 -10.93 0.73
CA VAL A 55 6.79 -10.91 0.59
C VAL A 55 7.18 -10.03 -0.59
N ILE A 56 6.54 -10.21 -1.75
CA ILE A 56 6.76 -9.35 -2.93
C ILE A 56 6.44 -7.89 -2.60
N ALA A 57 5.34 -7.62 -1.91
CA ALA A 57 4.98 -6.27 -1.48
C ALA A 57 6.03 -5.66 -0.54
N ALA A 58 6.52 -6.42 0.44
CA ALA A 58 7.56 -5.97 1.36
C ALA A 58 8.84 -5.60 0.61
N PHE A 59 9.34 -6.47 -0.28
CA PHE A 59 10.53 -6.18 -1.07
C PHE A 59 10.33 -4.98 -2.00
N THR A 60 9.19 -4.90 -2.69
CA THR A 60 8.89 -3.77 -3.58
C THR A 60 8.93 -2.45 -2.82
N THR A 61 8.30 -2.37 -1.64
CA THR A 61 8.33 -1.15 -0.82
C THR A 61 9.72 -0.87 -0.22
N ALA A 62 10.50 -1.90 0.12
CA ALA A 62 11.87 -1.72 0.59
C ALA A 62 12.77 -1.12 -0.51
N TYR A 63 12.70 -1.66 -1.72
CA TYR A 63 13.45 -1.13 -2.87
C TYR A 63 13.03 0.30 -3.24
N ALA A 64 11.72 0.61 -3.20
CA ALA A 64 11.24 1.97 -3.40
C ALA A 64 11.81 2.95 -2.35
N ARG A 65 11.84 2.56 -1.07
CA ARG A 65 12.45 3.37 0.00
C ARG A 65 13.95 3.56 -0.20
N LEU A 66 14.69 2.54 -0.61
CA LEU A 66 16.12 2.65 -0.91
C LEU A 66 16.37 3.58 -2.10
N LYS A 67 15.52 3.51 -3.14
CA LYS A 67 15.59 4.42 -4.29
C LYS A 67 15.38 5.87 -3.88
N LEU A 68 14.35 6.14 -3.05
CA LEU A 68 14.10 7.46 -2.49
C LEU A 68 15.28 7.90 -1.60
N TYR A 69 15.79 7.02 -0.75
CA TYR A 69 16.92 7.32 0.14
C TYR A 69 18.16 7.78 -0.64
N GLY A 70 18.48 7.17 -1.78
CA GLY A 70 19.58 7.63 -2.62
C GLY A 70 19.42 9.07 -3.12
N VAL A 71 18.18 9.51 -3.38
CA VAL A 71 17.89 10.92 -3.74
C VAL A 71 18.05 11.82 -2.52
N LEU A 72 17.56 11.39 -1.36
CA LEU A 72 17.70 12.14 -0.11
C LEU A 72 19.16 12.28 0.30
N ASP A 73 19.98 11.24 0.13
CA ASP A 73 21.41 11.24 0.42
C ASP A 73 22.19 12.14 -0.56
N GLN A 74 21.73 12.31 -1.80
CA GLN A 74 22.30 13.32 -2.69
C GLN A 74 21.94 14.76 -2.25
N LEU A 75 20.73 14.97 -1.75
CA LEU A 75 20.19 16.30 -1.46
C LEU A 75 20.57 16.81 -0.05
N GLN A 76 20.78 15.90 0.91
CA GLN A 76 21.14 16.22 2.29
C GLN A 76 20.19 17.27 2.90
N GLU A 77 20.72 18.33 3.50
CA GLU A 77 19.94 19.40 4.16
C GLU A 77 19.07 20.22 3.21
N ARG A 78 19.18 20.04 1.88
CA ARG A 78 18.31 20.72 0.92
C ARG A 78 16.90 20.15 0.88
N VAL A 79 16.65 18.98 1.47
CA VAL A 79 15.33 18.36 1.48
C VAL A 79 14.38 19.13 2.39
N LEU A 80 13.28 19.63 1.82
CA LEU A 80 12.19 20.28 2.56
C LEU A 80 11.06 19.30 2.92
N TYR A 81 10.79 18.34 2.03
CA TYR A 81 9.74 17.33 2.19
C TYR A 81 9.96 16.15 1.25
N TYR A 82 9.44 14.98 1.61
CA TYR A 82 9.38 13.80 0.75
C TYR A 82 8.16 12.94 1.08
N ASP A 83 7.57 12.30 0.09
CA ASP A 83 6.49 11.32 0.27
C ASP A 83 6.55 10.27 -0.84
N THR A 84 6.76 9.01 -0.44
CA THR A 84 6.75 7.78 -1.25
C THR A 84 7.70 7.77 -2.45
N ASP A 85 7.47 8.62 -3.45
CA ASP A 85 8.15 8.73 -4.74
C ASP A 85 8.45 10.19 -5.16
N SER A 86 8.19 11.17 -4.29
CA SER A 86 8.43 12.61 -4.55
C SER A 86 9.35 13.25 -3.50
N VAL A 87 10.08 14.30 -3.91
CA VAL A 87 10.92 15.13 -3.03
C VAL A 87 10.75 16.60 -3.41
N ILE A 88 10.55 17.45 -2.39
CA ILE A 88 10.63 18.91 -2.51
C ILE A 88 11.93 19.34 -1.86
N PHE A 89 12.73 20.12 -2.57
CA PHE A 89 14.07 20.53 -2.12
C PHE A 89 14.40 21.97 -2.51
N VAL A 90 15.42 22.52 -1.86
CA VAL A 90 16.00 23.82 -2.20
C VAL A 90 17.00 23.64 -3.34
N SER A 91 16.71 24.20 -4.52
CA SER A 91 17.69 24.29 -5.60
C SER A 91 18.72 25.38 -5.32
N LYS A 92 19.99 25.10 -5.62
CA LYS A 92 21.12 26.04 -5.47
C LYS A 92 22.02 25.93 -6.71
N PRO A 93 22.56 27.05 -7.23
CA PRO A 93 23.34 27.05 -8.48
C PRO A 93 24.54 26.09 -8.51
N ASP A 94 25.22 25.89 -7.38
CA ASP A 94 26.47 25.12 -7.29
C ASP A 94 26.30 23.71 -6.70
N GLU A 95 25.07 23.26 -6.47
CA GLU A 95 24.81 21.93 -5.89
C GLU A 95 24.09 21.00 -6.87
N PRO A 96 24.44 19.70 -6.91
CA PRO A 96 23.91 18.78 -7.91
C PRO A 96 22.42 18.52 -7.70
N GLU A 97 21.63 18.53 -8.78
CA GLU A 97 20.21 18.17 -8.77
C GLU A 97 20.01 16.68 -9.11
N PRO A 98 18.93 16.03 -8.62
CA PRO A 98 18.64 14.65 -8.97
C PRO A 98 18.40 14.51 -10.49
N PRO A 99 18.98 13.50 -11.16
CA PRO A 99 18.86 13.36 -12.60
C PRO A 99 17.42 13.00 -13.00
N LEU A 100 16.89 13.74 -13.98
CA LEU A 100 15.57 13.49 -14.57
C LEU A 100 15.66 12.55 -15.77
N GLY A 101 14.55 11.91 -16.12
CA GLY A 101 14.44 11.19 -17.38
C GLY A 101 13.06 10.58 -17.66
N PRO A 102 12.81 10.13 -18.90
CA PRO A 102 11.48 9.70 -19.36
C PRO A 102 11.18 8.21 -19.11
N TYR A 103 12.13 7.44 -18.56
CA TYR A 103 12.00 6.00 -18.43
C TYR A 103 11.52 5.57 -17.03
N LEU A 104 11.01 4.34 -16.95
CA LEU A 104 10.52 3.76 -15.70
C LEU A 104 11.61 3.81 -14.61
N GLY A 105 11.24 4.36 -13.43
CA GLY A 105 12.14 4.49 -12.28
C GLY A 105 13.08 5.69 -12.33
N GLN A 106 12.98 6.54 -13.35
CA GLN A 106 13.64 7.85 -13.39
C GLN A 106 12.74 8.92 -12.78
N LEU A 107 13.36 9.97 -12.26
CA LEU A 107 12.64 11.11 -11.69
C LEU A 107 12.09 12.01 -12.81
N THR A 108 10.94 12.61 -12.55
CA THR A 108 10.29 13.56 -13.45
C THR A 108 9.99 14.85 -12.71
N ASP A 109 10.13 15.98 -13.39
CA ASP A 109 9.70 17.27 -12.85
C ASP A 109 8.16 17.37 -12.87
N GLU A 110 7.54 17.43 -11.69
CA GLU A 110 6.10 17.55 -11.53
C GLU A 110 5.53 18.93 -11.89
N LEU A 111 6.33 19.99 -11.75
CA LEU A 111 5.85 21.36 -11.96
C LEU A 111 5.74 21.70 -13.45
N LYS A 112 6.52 21.00 -14.30
CA LYS A 112 6.67 21.17 -15.76
C LYS A 112 7.21 22.54 -16.19
N GLU A 113 6.71 23.60 -15.58
CA GLU A 113 7.10 24.99 -15.81
C GLU A 113 7.23 25.74 -14.48
N GLY A 114 8.38 26.42 -14.32
CA GLY A 114 8.67 27.22 -13.14
C GLY A 114 9.24 26.41 -11.97
N HIS A 115 9.27 27.02 -10.79
CA HIS A 115 9.77 26.41 -9.57
C HIS A 115 8.96 26.91 -8.37
N ILE A 116 9.07 26.21 -7.24
CA ILE A 116 8.46 26.64 -5.98
C ILE A 116 9.22 27.84 -5.43
N THR A 117 8.50 28.94 -5.17
CA THR A 117 9.05 30.16 -4.57
C THR A 117 8.76 30.26 -3.09
N THR A 118 7.73 29.57 -2.60
CA THR A 118 7.39 29.52 -1.17
C THR A 118 6.85 28.14 -0.84
N PHE A 119 7.37 27.55 0.22
CA PHE A 119 6.95 26.25 0.74
C PHE A 119 6.67 26.36 2.24
N ILE A 120 5.56 25.79 2.68
CA ILE A 120 5.16 25.72 4.09
C ILE A 120 4.70 24.28 4.36
N SER A 121 5.19 23.67 5.43
CA SER A 121 4.75 22.36 5.88
C SER A 121 4.24 22.42 7.32
N GLY A 122 3.11 21.76 7.57
CA GLY A 122 2.59 21.45 8.90
C GLY A 122 2.90 20.01 9.33
N GLY A 123 3.67 19.26 8.54
CA GLY A 123 4.04 17.86 8.78
C GLY A 123 3.68 16.92 7.63
N PRO A 124 3.75 15.60 7.87
CA PRO A 124 3.45 14.59 6.85
C PRO A 124 2.07 14.80 6.22
N LYS A 125 2.04 14.85 4.88
CA LYS A 125 0.82 14.99 4.05
C LYS A 125 0.00 16.26 4.32
N ASN A 126 0.63 17.28 4.93
CA ASN A 126 0.03 18.56 5.25
C ASN A 126 1.01 19.69 4.87
N TYR A 127 0.90 20.22 3.66
CA TYR A 127 1.80 21.26 3.14
C TYR A 127 1.12 22.13 2.09
N CYS A 128 1.70 23.29 1.84
CA CYS A 128 1.28 24.24 0.81
C CYS A 128 2.52 24.83 0.11
N TYR A 129 2.38 25.11 -1.18
CA TYR A 129 3.41 25.82 -1.92
C TYR A 129 2.85 26.79 -2.94
N LYS A 130 3.66 27.79 -3.26
CA LYS A 130 3.43 28.74 -4.35
C LYS A 130 4.55 28.61 -5.38
N THR A 131 4.19 28.63 -6.66
CA THR A 131 5.15 28.58 -7.78
C THR A 131 5.50 29.98 -8.30
N SER A 132 6.56 30.06 -9.10
CA SER A 132 6.92 31.27 -9.85
C SER A 132 5.85 31.71 -10.85
N THR A 133 5.01 30.78 -11.31
CA THR A 133 3.82 31.04 -12.16
C THR A 133 2.59 31.51 -11.37
N ASN A 134 2.76 31.85 -10.07
CA ASN A 134 1.70 32.22 -9.13
C ASN A 134 0.65 31.13 -8.84
N LYS A 135 0.90 29.88 -9.24
CA LYS A 135 0.05 28.75 -8.86
C LYS A 135 0.23 28.47 -7.36
N VAL A 136 -0.88 28.29 -6.64
CA VAL A 136 -0.88 27.87 -5.24
C VAL A 136 -1.51 26.49 -5.15
N GLU A 137 -0.85 25.59 -4.45
CA GLU A 137 -1.30 24.21 -4.24
C GLU A 137 -1.24 23.89 -2.76
N THR A 138 -2.31 23.30 -2.24
CA THR A 138 -2.41 22.90 -0.83
C THR A 138 -2.79 21.43 -0.76
N LYS A 139 -2.02 20.67 0.01
CA LYS A 139 -2.26 19.24 0.28
C LYS A 139 -2.50 19.09 1.77
N ILE A 140 -3.72 18.72 2.12
CA ILE A 140 -4.12 18.42 3.49
C ILE A 140 -4.83 17.07 3.47
N ARG A 141 -4.35 16.12 4.28
CA ARG A 141 -4.96 14.79 4.38
C ARG A 141 -5.64 14.64 5.73
N GLY A 142 -6.86 14.10 5.71
CA GLY A 142 -7.65 13.84 6.93
C GLY A 142 -8.58 14.98 7.34
N LEU A 143 -8.63 16.07 6.57
CA LEU A 143 -9.73 17.04 6.64
C LEU A 143 -10.71 16.78 5.48
N PRO A 144 -12.03 16.74 5.75
CA PRO A 144 -13.05 16.60 4.72
C PRO A 144 -13.21 17.84 3.85
#